data_AF-A0A7X1LIF6-F1
#
_entry.id   AF-A0A7X1LIF6-F1
#
_cell.length_a   1.000
_cell.length_b   1.000
_cell.length_c   1.000
_cell.angle_alpha   90.00
_cell.angle_beta   90.00
_cell.angle_gamma   90.00
#
_symmetry.space_group_name_H-M   'P 1'
#
loop_
_entity.id
_entity.type
_entity.pdbx_description
1 polymer ?
#
loop_
_entity_poly.entity_id
_entity_poly.type
_entity_poly.pdbx_seq_one_letter_code
_entity_poly.pdbx_strand_id
1 'polypeptide(L)'
;MSQELRMVEQNRYDDEIDLYELIEILVRNKKTVIVTFILCFFISLGAALYVRSNREDYLVKNILIEKNDYKINGLNTINPDDIFLRDERIEAFYQIEALNNEYKKEIPQAEQDISSKRKFLQEMIKTSKNEKVLTVKTKFILDEKSTQDILNTYVNMLNEIDNLTQVVRQNKNMRIAQIEELKNQMKVVESKISEIFKNDRILNGLKPEEQIVYIQYKYPELSLERTGLEKYYKGYTDNLVELNSIDENEKRVRAISDTYFVKGETKAKLILAVGAVMGVFLGIMMAFLKEFIDGYKKRYKKAN
;
A
#
# COMPACT_ATOMS: atom_id res chain seq x y z
N MET A 1 -46.23 -41.03 -51.45
CA MET A 1 -45.06 -40.90 -50.53
C MET A 1 -44.38 -42.25 -50.52
N SER A 2 -43.23 -42.40 -51.16
CA SER A 2 -42.63 -43.70 -51.45
C SER A 2 -42.24 -44.42 -50.15
N GLN A 3 -42.39 -45.76 -50.13
CA GLN A 3 -41.97 -46.59 -49.00
C GLN A 3 -40.47 -46.39 -48.66
N GLU A 4 -39.66 -46.03 -49.65
CA GLU A 4 -38.25 -45.69 -49.44
C GLU A 4 -38.06 -44.43 -48.59
N LEU A 5 -38.89 -43.39 -48.74
CA LEU A 5 -38.82 -42.20 -47.87
C LEU A 5 -39.21 -42.53 -46.43
N ARG A 6 -40.19 -43.42 -46.22
CA ARG A 6 -40.58 -43.89 -44.88
C ARG A 6 -39.51 -44.76 -44.23
N MET A 7 -38.83 -45.62 -44.98
CA MET A 7 -37.72 -46.43 -44.45
C MET A 7 -36.46 -45.58 -44.15
N VAL A 8 -36.20 -44.52 -44.91
CA VAL A 8 -35.08 -43.59 -44.65
C VAL A 8 -35.36 -42.70 -43.44
N GLU A 9 -36.61 -42.29 -43.21
CA GLU A 9 -37.00 -41.57 -41.98
C GLU A 9 -36.90 -42.48 -40.75
N GLN A 10 -37.41 -43.72 -40.84
CA GLN A 10 -37.44 -44.66 -39.72
C GLN A 10 -36.04 -45.15 -39.31
N ASN A 11 -35.13 -45.36 -40.26
CA ASN A 11 -33.73 -45.68 -39.96
C ASN A 11 -32.92 -44.49 -39.40
N ARG A 12 -33.37 -43.24 -39.56
CA ARG A 12 -32.71 -42.06 -38.96
C ARG A 12 -33.09 -41.82 -37.50
N TYR A 13 -34.28 -42.24 -37.08
CA TYR A 13 -34.74 -42.10 -35.69
C TYR A 13 -34.14 -43.16 -34.74
N ASP A 14 -33.68 -44.30 -35.26
CA ASP A 14 -33.01 -45.36 -34.47
C ASP A 14 -31.53 -45.05 -34.15
N ASP A 15 -30.98 -43.95 -34.67
CA ASP A 15 -29.58 -43.51 -34.43
C ASP A 15 -29.49 -42.35 -33.41
N GLU A 16 -30.60 -41.95 -32.78
CA GLU A 16 -30.60 -40.94 -31.71
C GLU A 16 -30.08 -41.53 -30.39
N ILE A 17 -29.04 -40.91 -29.82
CA ILE A 17 -28.48 -41.33 -28.52
C ILE A 17 -29.51 -41.09 -27.42
N ASP A 18 -30.14 -42.15 -26.91
CA ASP A 18 -31.11 -42.05 -25.82
C ASP A 18 -30.41 -41.74 -24.49
N LEU A 19 -30.99 -40.81 -23.72
CA LEU A 19 -30.52 -40.44 -22.39
C LEU A 19 -30.52 -41.66 -21.44
N TYR A 20 -31.48 -42.57 -21.63
CA TYR A 20 -31.54 -43.82 -20.86
C TYR A 20 -30.35 -44.74 -21.16
N GLU A 21 -29.89 -44.81 -22.41
CA GLU A 21 -28.74 -45.61 -22.80
C GLU A 21 -27.45 -45.06 -22.16
N LEU A 22 -27.29 -43.73 -22.13
CA LEU A 22 -26.16 -43.07 -21.45
C LEU A 22 -26.12 -43.36 -19.95
N ILE A 23 -27.29 -43.33 -19.29
CA ILE A 23 -27.40 -43.67 -17.86
C ILE A 23 -27.10 -45.15 -17.63
N GLU A 24 -27.55 -46.05 -18.51
CA GLU A 24 -27.30 -47.48 -18.38
C GLU A 24 -25.79 -47.80 -18.47
N ILE A 25 -25.09 -47.16 -19.41
CA ILE A 25 -23.63 -47.27 -19.56
C ILE A 25 -22.91 -46.85 -18.27
N LEU A 26 -23.37 -45.75 -17.65
CA LEU A 26 -22.81 -45.26 -16.38
C LEU A 26 -23.07 -46.22 -15.22
N VAL A 27 -24.27 -46.77 -15.09
CA VAL A 27 -24.60 -47.73 -14.04
C VAL A 27 -23.79 -49.03 -14.21
N ARG A 28 -23.60 -49.48 -15.45
CA ARG A 28 -22.78 -50.66 -15.79
C ARG A 28 -21.31 -50.45 -15.45
N ASN A 29 -20.79 -49.24 -15.68
CA ASN A 29 -19.40 -48.87 -15.43
C ASN A 29 -19.18 -48.05 -14.14
N LYS A 30 -20.11 -48.08 -13.18
CA LYS A 30 -20.02 -47.31 -11.93
C LYS A 30 -18.72 -47.50 -11.15
N LYS A 31 -18.13 -48.69 -11.19
CA LYS A 31 -16.82 -48.97 -10.57
C LYS A 31 -15.70 -48.14 -11.21
N THR A 32 -15.71 -47.99 -12.54
CA THR A 32 -14.74 -47.17 -13.25
C THR A 32 -14.85 -45.71 -12.81
N VAL A 33 -16.08 -45.16 -12.78
CA VAL A 33 -16.34 -43.78 -12.33
C VAL A 33 -15.85 -43.54 -10.90
N ILE A 34 -16.15 -44.47 -9.97
CA ILE A 34 -15.75 -44.36 -8.56
C ILE A 34 -14.22 -44.42 -8.43
N VAL A 35 -13.55 -45.35 -9.10
CA VAL A 35 -12.09 -45.50 -9.01
C VAL A 35 -11.37 -44.26 -9.56
N THR A 36 -11.81 -43.73 -10.71
CA THR A 36 -11.25 -42.49 -11.27
C THR A 36 -11.50 -41.29 -10.38
N PHE A 37 -12.69 -41.19 -9.80
CA PHE A 37 -13.00 -40.11 -8.85
C PHE A 37 -12.08 -40.17 -7.63
N ILE A 38 -11.90 -41.34 -7.03
CA ILE A 38 -11.02 -41.55 -5.87
C ILE A 38 -9.58 -41.14 -6.21
N LEU A 39 -9.08 -41.56 -7.39
CA LEU A 39 -7.73 -41.22 -7.82
C LEU A 39 -7.54 -39.70 -7.97
N CYS A 40 -8.44 -39.03 -8.70
CA CYS A 40 -8.42 -37.57 -8.87
C CYS A 40 -8.55 -36.84 -7.53
N PHE A 41 -9.42 -37.34 -6.65
CA PHE A 41 -9.60 -36.79 -5.31
C PHE A 41 -8.31 -36.83 -4.51
N PHE A 42 -7.60 -37.97 -4.45
CA PHE A 42 -6.33 -38.06 -3.72
C PHE A 42 -5.22 -37.19 -4.32
N ILE A 43 -5.13 -37.09 -5.64
CA ILE A 43 -4.19 -36.16 -6.30
C ILE A 43 -4.50 -34.71 -5.90
N SER A 44 -5.78 -34.32 -5.96
CA SER A 44 -6.21 -32.98 -5.58
C SER A 44 -6.02 -32.69 -4.09
N LEU A 45 -6.21 -33.70 -3.24
CA LEU A 45 -5.99 -33.61 -1.80
C LEU A 45 -4.51 -33.41 -1.49
N GLY A 46 -3.63 -34.17 -2.15
CA GLY A 46 -2.18 -33.98 -2.05
C GLY A 46 -1.77 -32.56 -2.46
N ALA A 47 -2.26 -32.08 -3.61
CA ALA A 47 -1.99 -30.71 -4.08
C ALA A 47 -2.55 -29.64 -3.12
N ALA A 48 -3.77 -29.83 -2.60
CA ALA A 48 -4.38 -28.92 -1.64
C ALA A 48 -3.61 -28.87 -0.31
N LEU A 49 -3.14 -30.02 0.19
CA LEU A 49 -2.32 -30.08 1.40
C LEU A 49 -0.95 -29.44 1.19
N TYR A 50 -0.31 -29.66 0.04
CA TYR A 50 0.96 -29.01 -0.31
C TYR A 50 0.83 -27.48 -0.33
N VAL A 51 -0.17 -26.94 -1.04
CA VAL A 51 -0.44 -25.50 -1.08
C VAL A 51 -0.78 -24.94 0.30
N ARG A 52 -1.49 -25.71 1.14
CA ARG A 52 -1.81 -25.31 2.51
C ARG A 52 -0.58 -25.30 3.42
N SER A 53 0.35 -26.22 3.23
CA SER A 53 1.60 -26.32 3.98
C SER A 53 2.55 -25.18 3.64
N ASN A 54 2.63 -24.79 2.37
CA ASN A 54 3.49 -23.69 1.90
C ASN A 54 2.77 -22.34 1.92
N ARG A 55 1.88 -22.15 2.90
CA ARG A 55 1.17 -20.88 3.07
C ARG A 55 2.13 -19.84 3.64
N GLU A 56 2.16 -18.67 3.02
CA GLU A 56 2.83 -17.52 3.58
C GLU A 56 1.95 -16.89 4.67
N ASP A 57 2.42 -16.93 5.92
CA ASP A 57 1.86 -16.14 7.00
C ASP A 57 2.58 -14.79 7.09
N TYR A 58 1.97 -13.82 7.77
CA TYR A 58 2.48 -12.45 7.80
C TYR A 58 2.46 -11.87 9.21
N LEU A 59 3.45 -11.03 9.52
CA LEU A 59 3.29 -9.99 10.55
C LEU A 59 2.91 -8.69 9.89
N VAL A 60 2.00 -7.97 10.54
CA VAL A 60 1.38 -6.77 10.01
C VAL A 60 1.49 -5.64 11.02
N LYS A 61 1.73 -4.43 10.51
CA LYS A 61 1.73 -3.20 11.29
C LYS A 61 1.01 -2.10 10.51
N ASN A 62 0.08 -1.41 11.18
CA ASN A 62 -0.64 -0.28 10.60
C ASN A 62 0.01 1.03 11.03
N ILE A 63 0.21 1.90 10.05
CA ILE A 63 0.91 3.17 10.19
C ILE A 63 -0.02 4.26 9.64
N LEU A 64 -0.29 5.29 10.42
CA LEU A 64 -0.93 6.50 9.97
C LEU A 64 0.11 7.41 9.31
N ILE A 65 -0.16 7.84 8.08
CA ILE A 65 0.60 8.88 7.36
C ILE A 65 -0.33 10.06 7.15
N GLU A 66 -0.13 11.11 7.94
CA GLU A 66 -0.96 12.30 7.87
C GLU A 66 -0.59 13.16 6.66
N LYS A 67 -1.63 13.59 5.93
CA LYS A 67 -1.47 14.64 4.92
C LYS A 67 -1.30 15.97 5.65
N ASN A 68 -0.44 16.79 5.07
CA ASN A 68 0.01 18.02 5.67
C ASN A 68 -1.03 19.14 5.44
N ASP A 69 -1.88 19.39 6.43
CA ASP A 69 -2.86 20.49 6.40
C ASP A 69 -2.25 21.83 6.85
N TYR A 70 -0.99 21.84 7.32
CA TYR A 70 -0.36 22.98 7.97
C TYR A 70 0.04 24.14 7.04
N LYS A 71 -0.18 24.05 5.71
CA LYS A 71 0.27 25.05 4.72
C LYS A 71 1.77 25.45 4.84
N ILE A 72 2.60 24.57 5.40
CA ILE A 72 4.03 24.77 5.56
C ILE A 72 4.77 24.29 4.31
N ASN A 73 5.58 25.16 3.73
CA ASN A 73 6.43 24.84 2.59
C ASN A 73 7.71 24.10 3.02
N GLY A 74 8.25 23.26 2.13
CA GLY A 74 9.52 22.54 2.36
C GLY A 74 9.37 21.17 3.02
N LEU A 75 8.14 20.70 3.23
CA LEU A 75 7.90 19.37 3.80
C LEU A 75 8.08 18.27 2.76
N ASN A 76 8.77 17.21 3.16
CA ASN A 76 8.98 16.04 2.32
C ASN A 76 7.65 15.34 2.05
N THR A 77 7.51 14.83 0.82
CA THR A 77 6.44 13.90 0.48
C THR A 77 6.81 12.53 1.03
N ILE A 78 5.91 11.94 1.82
CA ILE A 78 6.12 10.61 2.40
C ILE A 78 5.47 9.59 1.48
N ASN A 79 6.29 8.99 0.61
CA ASN A 79 5.89 7.87 -0.22
C ASN A 79 6.50 6.57 0.33
N PRO A 80 5.67 5.59 0.74
CA PRO A 80 6.17 4.33 1.29
C PRO A 80 7.05 3.54 0.32
N ASP A 81 6.76 3.61 -0.98
CA ASP A 81 7.49 2.86 -2.00
C ASP A 81 8.92 3.37 -2.20
N ASP A 82 9.18 4.64 -1.82
CA ASP A 82 10.51 5.26 -1.91
C ASP A 82 11.52 4.65 -0.93
N ILE A 83 11.07 3.85 0.05
CA ILE A 83 11.97 3.15 0.97
C ILE A 83 12.92 2.23 0.19
N PHE A 84 12.41 1.54 -0.83
CA PHE A 84 13.20 0.55 -1.57
C PHE A 84 14.06 1.17 -2.69
N LEU A 85 13.95 2.47 -2.95
CA LEU A 85 14.66 3.12 -4.06
C LEU A 85 16.13 3.40 -3.74
N ARG A 86 16.50 3.58 -2.46
CA ARG A 86 17.86 3.96 -2.06
C ARG A 86 18.67 2.76 -1.57
N ASP A 87 19.84 2.55 -2.15
CA ASP A 87 20.73 1.44 -1.79
C ASP A 87 21.10 1.43 -0.29
N GLU A 88 21.37 2.59 0.31
CA GLU A 88 21.66 2.72 1.74
C GLU A 88 20.53 2.18 2.63
N ARG A 89 19.26 2.39 2.23
CA ARG A 89 18.10 1.87 2.95
C ARG A 89 17.95 0.37 2.79
N ILE A 90 18.22 -0.14 1.58
CA ILE A 90 18.26 -1.58 1.34
C ILE A 90 19.29 -2.22 2.28
N GLU A 91 20.52 -1.70 2.31
CA GLU A 91 21.58 -2.25 3.15
C GLU A 91 21.29 -2.18 4.66
N ALA A 92 20.53 -1.18 5.12
CA ALA A 92 20.11 -1.08 6.50
C ALA A 92 19.19 -2.25 6.93
N PHE A 93 18.32 -2.76 6.05
CA PHE A 93 17.55 -3.98 6.35
C PHE A 93 18.48 -5.19 6.55
N TYR A 94 19.52 -5.31 5.72
CA TYR A 94 20.46 -6.44 5.76
C TYR A 94 21.44 -6.42 6.93
N GLN A 95 21.36 -5.41 7.81
CA GLN A 95 21.98 -5.45 9.14
C GLN A 95 21.25 -6.41 10.09
N ILE A 96 20.00 -6.78 9.77
CA ILE A 96 19.25 -7.80 10.50
C ILE A 96 19.82 -9.17 10.10
N GLU A 97 20.53 -9.82 11.02
CA GLU A 97 21.28 -11.04 10.76
C GLU A 97 20.39 -12.16 10.18
N ALA A 98 19.22 -12.39 10.78
CA ALA A 98 18.28 -13.42 10.32
C ALA A 98 17.81 -13.20 8.88
N LEU A 99 17.53 -11.93 8.51
CA LEU A 99 17.15 -11.57 7.14
C LEU A 99 18.30 -11.82 6.15
N ASN A 100 19.51 -11.41 6.53
CA ASN A 100 20.70 -11.62 5.70
C ASN A 100 20.99 -13.10 5.48
N ASN A 101 20.83 -13.92 6.52
CA ASN A 101 21.02 -15.36 6.45
C ASN A 101 19.98 -16.03 5.54
N GLU A 102 18.69 -15.65 5.66
CA GLU A 102 17.66 -16.21 4.78
C GLU A 102 17.87 -15.82 3.32
N TYR A 103 18.25 -14.56 3.06
CA TYR A 103 18.60 -14.12 1.71
C TYR A 103 19.77 -14.92 1.11
N LYS A 104 20.85 -15.13 1.88
CA LYS A 104 22.00 -15.92 1.42
C LYS A 104 21.68 -17.39 1.16
N LYS A 105 20.65 -17.92 1.83
CA LYS A 105 20.17 -19.29 1.67
C LYS A 105 19.28 -19.45 0.43
N GLU A 106 18.44 -18.46 0.13
CA GLU A 106 17.56 -18.50 -1.05
C GLU A 106 18.25 -18.08 -2.35
N ILE A 107 19.20 -17.13 -2.29
CA ILE A 107 19.83 -16.55 -3.47
C ILE A 107 21.27 -17.07 -3.67
N PRO A 108 21.60 -17.67 -4.83
CA PRO A 108 22.95 -18.15 -5.13
C PRO A 108 24.00 -17.05 -5.02
N GLN A 109 25.18 -17.36 -4.48
CA GLN A 109 26.24 -16.39 -4.25
C GLN A 109 26.62 -15.55 -5.48
N ALA A 110 26.59 -16.15 -6.68
CA ALA A 110 26.90 -15.48 -7.93
C ALA A 110 25.88 -14.39 -8.34
N GLU A 111 24.67 -14.44 -7.78
CA GLU A 111 23.58 -13.49 -8.06
C GLU A 111 23.39 -12.48 -6.92
N GLN A 112 24.22 -12.54 -5.87
CA GLN A 112 24.08 -11.67 -4.71
C GLN A 112 24.61 -10.26 -4.99
N ASP A 113 23.70 -9.31 -5.06
CA ASP A 113 23.96 -7.90 -5.31
C ASP A 113 22.86 -7.02 -4.69
N ILE A 114 22.96 -5.69 -4.86
CA ILE A 114 21.97 -4.75 -4.32
C ILE A 114 20.59 -4.90 -4.98
N SER A 115 20.55 -5.32 -6.24
CA SER A 115 19.32 -5.46 -7.02
C SER A 115 18.49 -6.66 -6.55
N SER A 116 19.13 -7.81 -6.38
CA SER A 116 18.55 -9.03 -5.82
C SER A 116 18.13 -8.84 -4.37
N LYS A 117 18.92 -8.14 -3.55
CA LYS A 117 18.53 -7.73 -2.19
C LYS A 117 17.24 -6.91 -2.19
N ARG A 118 17.16 -5.90 -3.05
CA ARG A 118 15.95 -5.07 -3.21
C ARG A 118 14.74 -5.91 -3.61
N LYS A 119 14.90 -6.79 -4.62
CA LYS A 119 13.83 -7.66 -5.10
C LYS A 119 13.33 -8.59 -3.99
N PHE A 120 14.26 -9.20 -3.24
CA PHE A 120 13.94 -10.06 -2.10
C PHE A 120 13.11 -9.32 -1.05
N LEU A 121 13.52 -8.11 -0.67
CA LEU A 121 12.74 -7.27 0.26
C LEU A 121 11.36 -6.91 -0.27
N GLN A 122 11.22 -6.58 -1.56
CA GLN A 122 9.92 -6.25 -2.16
C GLN A 122 8.97 -7.45 -2.25
N GLU A 123 9.51 -8.67 -2.39
CA GLU A 123 8.71 -9.88 -2.32
C GLU A 123 8.28 -10.18 -0.88
N MET A 124 9.16 -9.94 0.09
CA MET A 124 8.95 -10.19 1.52
C MET A 124 8.01 -9.16 2.17
N ILE A 125 8.23 -7.88 1.92
CA ILE A 125 7.53 -6.74 2.50
C ILE A 125 6.54 -6.18 1.48
N LYS A 126 5.26 -6.26 1.81
CA LYS A 126 4.17 -5.73 0.98
C LYS A 126 3.50 -4.58 1.71
N THR A 127 3.22 -3.53 0.96
CA THR A 127 2.54 -2.33 1.45
C THR A 127 1.16 -2.23 0.81
N SER A 128 0.20 -1.69 1.54
CA SER A 128 -1.11 -1.32 1.02
C SER A 128 -1.56 -0.05 1.70
N LYS A 129 -1.96 0.96 0.93
CA LYS A 129 -2.41 2.24 1.46
C LYS A 129 -3.91 2.37 1.27
N ASN A 130 -4.64 2.60 2.35
CA ASN A 130 -6.03 3.00 2.34
C ASN A 130 -6.16 4.40 2.97
N GLU A 131 -6.49 5.39 2.16
CA GLU A 131 -6.54 6.80 2.55
C GLU A 131 -5.25 7.27 3.26
N LYS A 132 -5.29 7.42 4.59
CA LYS A 132 -4.18 7.84 5.45
C LYS A 132 -3.48 6.66 6.14
N VAL A 133 -4.07 5.46 6.12
CA VAL A 133 -3.52 4.28 6.79
C VAL A 133 -2.71 3.45 5.79
N LEU A 134 -1.43 3.29 6.08
CA LEU A 134 -0.53 2.35 5.45
C LEU A 134 -0.50 1.06 6.27
N THR A 135 -0.87 -0.05 5.64
CA THR A 135 -0.64 -1.39 6.16
C THR A 135 0.65 -1.92 5.57
N VAL A 136 1.62 -2.21 6.43
CA VAL A 136 2.87 -2.88 6.06
C VAL A 136 2.79 -4.31 6.57
N LYS A 137 2.95 -5.28 5.66
CA LYS A 137 2.98 -6.70 6.01
C LYS A 137 4.27 -7.33 5.52
N THR A 138 4.89 -8.15 6.34
CA THR A 138 6.11 -8.89 5.99
C THR A 138 5.86 -10.38 6.15
N LYS A 139 6.39 -11.20 5.24
CA LYS A 139 6.28 -12.67 5.35
C LYS A 139 6.92 -13.14 6.66
N PHE A 140 6.20 -13.96 7.40
CA PHE A 140 6.67 -14.62 8.62
C PHE A 140 7.44 -15.88 8.26
N ILE A 141 8.64 -15.70 7.72
CA ILE A 141 9.57 -16.78 7.35
C ILE A 141 10.67 -16.93 8.42
N LEU A 142 10.98 -15.83 9.10
CA LEU A 142 11.94 -15.77 10.19
C LEU A 142 11.24 -16.00 11.54
N ASP A 143 12.02 -15.95 12.62
CA ASP A 143 11.45 -15.81 13.95
C ASP A 143 10.68 -14.48 14.11
N GLU A 144 9.80 -14.44 15.11
CA GLU A 144 8.93 -13.29 15.34
C GLU A 144 9.70 -12.01 15.61
N LYS A 145 10.78 -12.09 16.39
CA LYS A 145 11.58 -10.91 16.75
C LYS A 145 12.24 -10.32 15.52
N SER A 146 12.91 -11.13 14.70
CA SER A 146 13.54 -10.65 13.46
C SER A 146 12.51 -10.05 12.49
N THR A 147 11.33 -10.63 12.43
CA THR A 147 10.24 -10.13 11.57
C THR A 147 9.69 -8.79 12.10
N GLN A 148 9.59 -8.61 13.42
CA GLN A 148 9.28 -7.33 14.05
C GLN A 148 10.38 -6.28 13.80
N ASP A 149 11.65 -6.67 13.86
CA ASP A 149 12.78 -5.80 13.60
C ASP A 149 12.73 -5.27 12.15
N ILE A 150 12.37 -6.10 11.17
CA ILE A 150 12.15 -5.66 9.78
C ILE A 150 11.05 -4.59 9.71
N LEU A 151 9.90 -4.82 10.34
CA LEU A 151 8.80 -3.84 10.36
C LEU A 151 9.20 -2.54 11.06
N ASN A 152 9.95 -2.63 12.16
CA ASN A 152 10.43 -1.46 12.89
C ASN A 152 11.45 -0.67 12.07
N THR A 153 12.38 -1.34 11.38
CA THR A 153 13.32 -0.71 10.44
C THR A 153 12.56 0.04 9.34
N TYR A 154 11.53 -0.58 8.76
CA TYR A 154 10.69 0.08 7.76
C TYR A 154 9.99 1.34 8.32
N VAL A 155 9.39 1.25 9.52
CA VAL A 155 8.75 2.38 10.20
C VAL A 155 9.77 3.50 10.49
N ASN A 156 10.97 3.15 10.93
CA ASN A 156 12.03 4.10 11.22
C ASN A 156 12.46 4.86 9.96
N MET A 157 12.60 4.18 8.81
CA MET A 157 12.89 4.84 7.55
C MET A 157 11.78 5.80 7.10
N LEU A 158 10.51 5.45 7.35
CA LEU A 158 9.41 6.40 7.10
C LEU A 158 9.51 7.63 8.01
N ASN A 159 9.84 7.43 9.29
CA ASN A 159 10.03 8.52 10.25
C ASN A 159 11.22 9.42 9.87
N GLU A 160 12.29 8.88 9.32
CA GLU A 160 13.45 9.66 8.86
C GLU A 160 13.15 10.54 7.64
N ILE A 161 12.20 10.11 6.78
CA ILE A 161 11.72 10.94 5.68
C ILE A 161 10.92 12.14 6.21
N ASP A 162 10.26 11.98 7.36
CA ASP A 162 9.43 13.01 7.95
C ASP A 162 10.26 14.15 8.55
N ASN A 163 10.35 15.25 7.82
CA ASN A 163 11.09 16.44 8.21
C ASN A 163 10.24 17.51 8.91
N LEU A 164 9.03 17.17 9.41
CA LEU A 164 8.10 18.14 10.01
C LEU A 164 8.77 18.99 11.10
N THR A 165 9.30 18.36 12.14
CA THR A 165 9.96 19.06 13.27
C THR A 165 11.08 19.99 12.79
N GLN A 166 11.90 19.54 11.85
CA GLN A 166 13.01 20.34 11.32
C GLN A 166 12.50 21.58 10.58
N VAL A 167 11.53 21.41 9.68
CA VAL A 167 10.99 22.50 8.88
C VAL A 167 10.23 23.50 9.76
N VAL A 168 9.45 23.02 10.74
CA VAL A 168 8.78 23.89 11.73
C VAL A 168 9.81 24.72 12.49
N ARG A 169 10.87 24.09 13.01
CA ARG A 169 11.94 24.79 13.73
C ARG A 169 12.65 25.84 12.88
N GLN A 170 12.98 25.51 11.63
CA GLN A 170 13.60 26.45 10.69
C GLN A 170 12.70 27.65 10.41
N ASN A 171 11.41 27.41 10.15
CA ASN A 171 10.43 28.48 9.94
C ASN A 171 10.24 29.34 11.20
N LYS A 172 10.17 28.76 12.40
CA LYS A 172 10.10 29.50 13.67
C LYS A 172 11.29 30.45 13.81
N ASN A 173 12.51 29.95 13.64
CA ASN A 173 13.73 30.75 13.75
C ASN A 173 13.76 31.89 12.73
N MET A 174 13.36 31.61 11.48
CA MET A 174 13.26 32.61 10.43
C MET A 174 12.25 33.71 10.78
N ARG A 175 11.06 33.34 11.27
CA ARG A 175 10.04 34.31 11.68
C ARG A 175 10.48 35.16 12.87
N ILE A 176 11.14 34.58 13.86
CA ILE A 176 11.69 35.32 15.00
C ILE A 176 12.70 36.38 14.52
N ALA A 177 13.62 36.01 13.62
CA ALA A 177 14.60 36.95 13.07
C ALA A 177 13.93 38.11 12.30
N GLN A 178 12.93 37.79 11.46
CA GLN A 178 12.17 38.79 10.70
C GLN A 178 11.35 39.72 11.60
N ILE A 179 10.75 39.20 12.67
CA ILE A 179 10.03 40.00 13.67
C ILE A 179 10.99 40.98 14.36
N GLU A 180 12.18 40.54 14.73
CA GLU A 180 13.17 41.40 15.38
C GLU A 180 13.71 42.48 14.44
N GLU A 181 13.94 42.14 13.17
CA GLU A 181 14.29 43.12 12.13
C GLU A 181 13.19 44.18 11.96
N LEU A 182 11.93 43.76 11.84
CA LEU A 182 10.79 44.67 11.72
C LEU A 182 10.65 45.58 12.96
N LYS A 183 10.86 45.06 14.18
CA LYS A 183 10.87 45.89 15.40
C LYS A 183 11.93 46.98 15.32
N ASN A 184 13.12 46.68 14.80
CA ASN A 184 14.18 47.66 14.67
C ASN A 184 13.85 48.71 13.60
N GLN A 185 13.27 48.30 12.47
CA GLN A 185 12.80 49.23 11.44
C GLN A 185 11.66 50.13 11.96
N MET A 186 10.71 49.58 12.70
CA MET A 186 9.63 50.34 13.34
C MET A 186 10.17 51.38 14.32
N LYS A 187 11.16 51.04 15.16
CA LYS A 187 11.83 52.01 16.06
C LYS A 187 12.47 53.18 15.30
N VAL A 188 13.07 52.92 14.14
CA VAL A 188 13.63 53.97 13.28
C VAL A 188 12.53 54.90 12.77
N VAL A 189 11.42 54.35 12.28
CA VAL A 189 10.26 55.13 11.82
C VAL A 189 9.64 55.95 12.97
N GLU A 190 9.47 55.35 14.15
CA GLU A 190 8.99 56.03 15.35
C GLU A 190 9.91 57.17 15.77
N SER A 191 11.23 57.00 15.65
CA SER A 191 12.22 58.05 15.94
C SER A 191 12.10 59.22 14.95
N LYS A 192 11.97 58.95 13.65
CA LYS A 192 11.76 59.98 12.61
C LYS A 192 10.47 60.76 12.88
N ILE A 193 9.38 60.07 13.19
CA ILE A 193 8.08 60.69 13.55
C ILE A 193 8.24 61.56 14.81
N SER A 194 8.92 61.06 15.83
CA SER A 194 9.15 61.79 17.08
C SER A 194 9.99 63.05 16.88
N GLU A 195 10.98 63.00 15.99
CA GLU A 195 11.80 64.16 15.62
C GLU A 195 10.97 65.23 14.89
N ILE A 196 10.10 64.82 13.95
CA ILE A 196 9.15 65.72 13.28
C ILE A 196 8.29 66.45 14.32
N PHE A 197 7.75 65.73 15.31
CA PHE A 197 6.93 66.32 16.37
C PHE A 197 7.70 67.29 17.27
N LYS A 198 8.97 67.01 17.59
CA LYS A 198 9.80 67.92 18.40
C LYS A 198 10.11 69.23 17.69
N ASN A 199 10.28 69.19 16.37
CA ASN A 199 10.72 70.33 15.57
C ASN A 199 9.56 71.21 15.07
N ASP A 200 8.31 70.76 15.18
CA ASP A 200 7.11 71.49 14.74
C ASP A 200 6.26 71.95 15.94
N ARG A 201 6.20 73.26 16.16
CA ARG A 201 5.47 73.88 17.28
C ARG A 201 3.96 73.68 17.23
N ILE A 202 3.39 73.43 16.05
CA ILE A 202 1.94 73.21 15.86
C ILE A 202 1.55 71.81 16.35
N LEU A 203 2.48 70.87 16.27
CA LEU A 203 2.24 69.45 16.57
C LEU A 203 2.17 69.13 18.07
N ASN A 204 2.86 69.90 18.92
CA ASN A 204 2.89 69.67 20.37
C ASN A 204 1.53 69.88 21.06
N GLY A 205 0.58 70.55 20.41
CA GLY A 205 -0.78 70.78 20.92
C GLY A 205 -1.84 69.82 20.38
N LEU A 206 -1.49 68.95 19.43
CA LEU A 206 -2.43 68.02 18.80
C LEU A 206 -2.63 66.76 19.65
N LYS A 207 -3.84 66.22 19.63
CA LYS A 207 -4.15 64.90 20.20
C LYS A 207 -3.47 63.78 19.39
N PRO A 208 -3.26 62.59 19.98
CA PRO A 208 -2.63 61.46 19.29
C PRO A 208 -3.31 61.10 17.95
N GLU A 209 -4.64 61.20 17.86
CA GLU A 209 -5.34 60.91 16.61
C GLU A 209 -5.07 61.97 15.53
N GLU A 210 -4.98 63.24 15.94
CA GLU A 210 -4.69 64.38 15.04
C GLU A 210 -3.23 64.35 14.55
N GLN A 211 -2.32 63.89 15.40
CA GLN A 211 -0.91 63.65 15.04
C GLN A 211 -0.77 62.57 13.96
N ILE A 212 -1.56 61.50 14.02
CA ILE A 212 -1.58 60.44 12.99
C ILE A 212 -2.07 61.00 11.66
N VAL A 213 -3.17 61.78 11.67
CA VAL A 213 -3.71 62.42 10.47
C VAL A 213 -2.72 63.42 9.87
N TYR A 214 -2.01 64.18 10.70
CA TYR A 214 -0.98 65.11 10.24
C TYR A 214 0.17 64.39 9.51
N ILE A 215 0.70 63.31 10.10
CA ILE A 215 1.77 62.51 9.47
C ILE A 215 1.29 61.90 8.16
N GLN A 216 0.06 61.38 8.10
CA GLN A 216 -0.54 60.85 6.87
C GLN A 216 -0.62 61.90 5.76
N TYR A 217 -0.99 63.14 6.09
CA TYR A 217 -1.15 64.21 5.09
C TYR A 217 0.18 64.82 4.65
N LYS A 218 1.08 65.13 5.60
CA LYS A 218 2.34 65.84 5.32
C LYS A 218 3.49 64.90 4.94
N TYR A 219 3.49 63.67 5.45
CA TYR A 219 4.54 62.68 5.25
C TYR A 219 3.93 61.33 4.82
N PRO A 220 3.21 61.29 3.68
CA PRO A 220 2.48 60.10 3.25
C PRO A 220 3.39 58.87 3.08
N GLU A 221 4.62 59.05 2.59
CA GLU A 221 5.59 57.95 2.45
C GLU A 221 5.95 57.32 3.80
N LEU A 222 6.20 58.13 4.83
CA LEU A 222 6.53 57.67 6.17
C LEU A 222 5.34 56.97 6.84
N SER A 223 4.12 57.46 6.60
CA SER A 223 2.91 56.78 7.05
C SER A 223 2.71 55.43 6.36
N LEU A 224 2.95 55.36 5.04
CA LEU A 224 2.86 54.11 4.28
C LEU A 224 3.92 53.10 4.73
N GLU A 225 5.15 53.55 4.96
CA GLU A 225 6.24 52.75 5.52
C GLU A 225 5.81 52.15 6.87
N ARG A 226 5.32 52.99 7.80
CA ARG A 226 4.83 52.54 9.11
C ARG A 226 3.73 51.48 8.98
N THR A 227 2.68 51.76 8.21
CA THR A 227 1.55 50.83 8.03
C THR A 227 2.00 49.52 7.35
N GLY A 228 2.94 49.60 6.40
CA GLY A 228 3.55 48.44 5.77
C GLY A 228 4.27 47.56 6.79
N LEU A 229 5.14 48.16 7.61
CA LEU A 229 5.88 47.46 8.67
C LEU A 229 4.94 46.82 9.70
N GLU A 230 3.92 47.55 10.18
CA GLU A 230 2.91 47.02 11.12
C GLU A 230 2.16 45.82 10.52
N LYS A 231 1.79 45.89 9.23
CA LYS A 231 1.13 44.78 8.52
C LYS A 231 2.02 43.54 8.44
N TYR A 232 3.29 43.70 8.06
CA TYR A 232 4.24 42.59 7.99
C TYR A 232 4.52 42.02 9.38
N TYR A 233 4.67 42.88 10.39
CA TYR A 233 4.89 42.48 11.77
C TYR A 233 3.76 41.59 12.25
N LYS A 234 2.51 42.05 12.10
CA LYS A 234 1.32 41.28 12.46
C LYS A 234 1.27 39.94 11.71
N GLY A 235 1.52 39.96 10.39
CA GLY A 235 1.52 38.75 9.58
C GLY A 235 2.55 37.71 10.06
N TYR A 236 3.75 38.14 10.43
CA TYR A 236 4.78 37.23 10.93
C TYR A 236 4.52 36.77 12.36
N THR A 237 3.95 37.62 13.23
CA THR A 237 3.55 37.20 14.58
C THR A 237 2.44 36.17 14.54
N ASP A 238 1.41 36.38 13.72
CA ASP A 238 0.29 35.45 13.56
C ASP A 238 0.80 34.10 13.04
N ASN A 239 1.67 34.11 12.02
CA ASN A 239 2.28 32.89 11.51
C ASN A 239 3.20 32.19 12.54
N LEU A 240 3.92 32.94 13.36
CA LEU A 240 4.72 32.37 14.45
C LEU A 240 3.83 31.71 15.52
N VAL A 241 2.67 32.29 15.83
CA VAL A 241 1.68 31.66 16.73
C VAL A 241 1.18 30.34 16.15
N GLU A 242 0.84 30.31 14.86
CA GLU A 242 0.45 29.06 14.18
C GLU A 242 1.56 28.00 14.26
N LEU A 243 2.79 28.36 13.94
CA LEU A 243 3.94 27.44 14.04
C LEU A 243 4.18 26.95 15.47
N ASN A 244 3.95 27.79 16.48
CA ASN A 244 4.09 27.43 17.89
C ASN A 244 2.98 26.50 18.39
N SER A 245 1.86 26.41 17.68
CA SER A 245 0.79 25.47 18.01
C SER A 245 1.13 24.02 17.63
N ILE A 246 2.13 23.81 16.77
CA ILE A 246 2.63 22.50 16.36
C ILE A 246 3.62 21.98 17.41
N ASP A 247 3.36 20.79 17.94
CA ASP A 247 4.23 20.14 18.94
C ASP A 247 5.59 19.82 18.30
N GLU A 248 6.68 20.06 19.03
CA GLU A 248 8.04 19.77 18.54
C GLU A 248 8.26 18.27 18.32
N ASN A 249 7.49 17.43 19.00
CA ASN A 249 7.50 15.98 18.86
C ASN A 249 6.45 15.47 17.87
N GLU A 250 5.72 16.36 17.20
CA GLU A 250 4.71 15.97 16.23
C GLU A 250 5.35 15.25 15.04
N LYS A 251 4.78 14.09 14.70
CA LYS A 251 5.18 13.27 13.56
C LYS A 251 3.97 12.97 12.70
N ARG A 252 4.14 13.09 11.39
CA ARG A 252 3.15 12.71 10.38
C ARG A 252 3.09 11.20 10.19
N VAL A 253 4.16 10.48 10.54
CA VAL A 253 4.23 9.02 10.52
C VAL A 253 4.05 8.49 11.95
N ARG A 254 2.97 7.73 12.19
CA ARG A 254 2.66 7.17 13.51
C ARG A 254 2.22 5.72 13.41
N ALA A 255 2.83 4.82 14.17
CA ALA A 255 2.29 3.48 14.32
C ALA A 255 0.97 3.55 15.10
N ILE A 256 -0.10 2.98 14.55
CA ILE A 256 -1.45 2.96 15.16
C ILE A 256 -1.88 1.56 15.59
N SER A 257 -1.03 0.56 15.36
CA SER A 257 -1.19 -0.77 15.89
C SER A 257 0.14 -1.30 16.39
N ASP A 258 0.07 -2.20 17.36
CA ASP A 258 1.14 -3.15 17.60
C ASP A 258 1.33 -4.05 16.37
N THR A 259 2.44 -4.77 16.33
CA THR A 259 2.64 -5.81 15.33
C THR A 259 1.74 -7.00 15.65
N TYR A 260 0.96 -7.46 14.67
CA TYR A 260 0.05 -8.60 14.86
C TYR A 260 0.21 -9.63 13.75
N PHE A 261 -0.09 -10.88 14.09
CA PHE A 261 -0.02 -12.00 13.17
C PHE A 261 -1.28 -12.12 12.32
N VAL A 262 -1.10 -12.31 11.03
CA VAL A 262 -2.17 -12.58 10.07
C VAL A 262 -1.86 -13.87 9.33
N LYS A 263 -2.81 -14.79 9.42
CA LYS A 263 -2.77 -16.04 8.67
C LYS A 263 -2.96 -15.75 7.19
N GLY A 264 -2.09 -16.30 6.35
CA GLY A 264 -2.25 -16.20 4.89
C GLY A 264 -3.57 -16.78 4.41
N GLU A 265 -4.00 -16.35 3.22
CA GLU A 265 -5.08 -17.03 2.50
C GLU A 265 -4.50 -18.22 1.72
N THR A 266 -5.29 -19.30 1.58
CA THR A 266 -4.89 -20.46 0.75
C THR A 266 -6.00 -20.82 -0.21
N LYS A 267 -5.62 -21.20 -1.43
CA LYS A 267 -6.53 -21.76 -2.43
C LYS A 267 -6.78 -23.26 -2.23
N ALA A 268 -6.27 -23.86 -1.15
CA ALA A 268 -6.35 -25.30 -0.90
C ALA A 268 -7.79 -25.85 -0.94
N LYS A 269 -8.75 -25.14 -0.33
CA LYS A 269 -10.17 -25.52 -0.38
C LYS A 269 -10.73 -25.52 -1.81
N LEU A 270 -10.34 -24.53 -2.61
CA LEU A 270 -10.75 -24.41 -4.00
C LEU A 270 -10.15 -25.53 -4.86
N ILE A 271 -8.84 -25.81 -4.69
CA ILE A 271 -8.14 -26.89 -5.41
C ILE A 271 -8.83 -28.24 -5.14
N LEU A 272 -9.17 -28.52 -3.88
CA LEU A 272 -9.87 -29.75 -3.52
C LEU A 272 -11.26 -29.84 -4.16
N ALA A 273 -12.02 -28.74 -4.14
CA ALA A 273 -13.36 -28.69 -4.74
C ALA A 273 -13.31 -28.91 -6.26
N VAL A 274 -12.38 -28.23 -6.96
CA VAL A 274 -12.16 -28.42 -8.40
C VAL A 274 -11.75 -29.86 -8.71
N GLY A 275 -10.85 -30.44 -7.90
CA GLY A 275 -10.42 -31.82 -8.06
C GLY A 275 -11.55 -32.85 -7.93
N ALA A 276 -12.45 -32.65 -6.96
CA ALA A 276 -13.62 -33.50 -6.79
C ALA A 276 -14.57 -33.44 -8.00
N VAL A 277 -14.89 -32.23 -8.47
CA VAL A 277 -15.76 -32.03 -9.65
C VAL A 277 -15.13 -32.65 -10.89
N MET A 278 -13.86 -32.33 -11.16
CA MET A 278 -13.11 -32.89 -12.30
C MET A 278 -12.99 -34.41 -12.24
N GLY A 279 -12.85 -34.99 -11.05
CA GLY A 279 -12.80 -36.43 -10.85
C GLY A 279 -14.10 -37.14 -11.27
N VAL A 280 -15.26 -36.53 -11.01
CA VAL A 280 -16.56 -37.07 -11.45
C VAL A 280 -16.68 -36.99 -12.97
N PHE A 281 -16.39 -35.82 -13.56
CA PHE A 281 -16.44 -35.62 -15.00
C PHE A 281 -15.51 -36.58 -15.75
N LEU A 282 -14.26 -36.70 -15.32
CA LEU A 282 -13.30 -37.64 -15.89
C LEU A 282 -13.75 -39.09 -15.73
N GLY A 283 -14.38 -39.44 -14.60
CA GLY A 283 -14.89 -40.78 -14.39
C GLY A 283 -16.04 -41.14 -15.32
N ILE A 284 -16.99 -40.22 -15.52
CA ILE A 284 -18.08 -40.35 -16.49
C ILE A 284 -17.48 -40.55 -17.90
N MET A 285 -16.53 -39.70 -18.30
CA MET A 285 -15.86 -39.81 -19.59
C MET A 285 -15.14 -41.15 -19.76
N MET A 286 -14.42 -41.62 -18.75
CA MET A 286 -13.70 -42.88 -18.78
C MET A 286 -14.62 -44.10 -18.85
N ALA A 287 -15.81 -44.02 -18.23
CA ALA A 287 -16.84 -45.05 -18.35
C ALA A 287 -17.34 -45.19 -19.80
N PHE A 288 -17.59 -44.07 -20.49
CA PHE A 288 -17.97 -44.09 -21.92
C PHE A 288 -16.85 -44.61 -22.82
N LEU A 289 -15.62 -44.12 -22.63
CA LEU A 289 -14.45 -44.60 -23.39
C LEU A 289 -14.24 -46.11 -23.24
N LYS A 290 -14.40 -46.63 -22.02
CA LYS A 290 -14.28 -48.06 -21.75
C LYS A 290 -15.37 -48.86 -22.47
N GLU A 291 -16.62 -48.45 -22.38
CA GLU A 291 -17.73 -49.14 -23.08
C GLU A 291 -17.55 -49.10 -24.60
N PHE A 292 -17.08 -47.97 -25.15
CA PHE A 292 -16.78 -47.83 -26.58
C PHE A 292 -15.69 -48.81 -27.02
N ILE A 293 -14.56 -48.88 -26.29
CA ILE A 293 -13.45 -49.79 -26.61
C ILE A 293 -13.88 -51.26 -26.48
N ASP A 294 -14.62 -51.61 -25.43
CA ASP A 294 -15.12 -52.97 -25.22
C ASP A 294 -16.15 -53.38 -26.29
N GLY A 295 -17.00 -52.44 -26.71
CA GLY A 295 -17.92 -52.60 -27.83
C GLY A 295 -17.19 -52.86 -29.15
N TYR A 296 -16.14 -52.10 -29.45
CA TYR A 296 -15.31 -52.31 -30.64
C TYR A 296 -14.65 -53.70 -30.65
N LYS A 297 -14.04 -54.10 -29.54
CA LYS A 297 -13.38 -55.41 -29.39
C LYS A 297 -14.35 -56.59 -29.58
N LYS A 298 -15.57 -56.50 -29.04
CA LYS A 298 -16.59 -57.55 -29.19
C LYS A 298 -17.05 -57.73 -30.63
N ARG A 299 -17.14 -56.66 -31.42
CA ARG A 299 -17.50 -56.72 -32.85
C ARG A 299 -16.39 -57.37 -33.68
N TYR A 300 -15.13 -57.03 -33.39
CA TYR A 300 -13.97 -57.61 -34.09
C TYR A 300 -13.79 -59.12 -33.81
N LYS A 301 -14.11 -59.57 -32.58
CA LYS A 301 -13.99 -60.98 -32.18
C LYS A 301 -15.12 -61.88 -32.72
N LYS A 302 -16.21 -61.31 -33.25
CA LYS A 302 -17.31 -62.03 -33.91
C LYS A 302 -17.16 -62.11 -35.44
N ALA A 303 -16.22 -61.37 -36.01
CA ALA A 303 -15.97 -61.31 -37.46
C ALA A 303 -14.87 -62.27 -37.94
N ASN A 304 -14.20 -62.98 -37.01
CA ASN A 304 -13.31 -64.12 -37.25
C ASN A 304 -13.94 -65.38 -36.65
#